data_AF-A0A2A2EJE9-F1
#
_entry.id   AF-A0A2A2EJE9-F1
#
_cell.length_a   1.000
_cell.length_b   1.000
_cell.length_c   1.000
_cell.angle_alpha   90.00
_cell.angle_beta   90.00
_cell.angle_gamma   90.00
#
_symmetry.space_group_name_H-M   'P 1'
#
loop_
_entity.id
_entity.type
_entity.pdbx_description
1 polymer ?
#
loop_
_entity_poly.entity_id
_entity_poly.type
_entity_poly.pdbx_seq_one_letter_code
_entity_poly.pdbx_strand_id
1 'polypeptide(L)'
;MMRLSALKILNHSRVTDLDVEVRDHLVLVGTNESGKSSILRCLDLLLGAPRARLYATLGAADLRDPTRPFIVEASLTGADDTVFATADASGAVRLRLDVRVGDDGETVDIARRVVTDGGGT
;
A
#
# COMPACT_ATOMS: atom_id res chain seq x y z
N MET A 1 -5.11 19.04 8.06
CA MET A 1 -5.51 17.68 8.49
C MET A 1 -5.16 16.72 7.37
N MET A 2 -4.56 15.59 7.73
CA MET A 2 -4.00 14.64 6.78
C MET A 2 -5.09 13.88 6.00
N ARG A 3 -4.93 13.70 4.68
CA ARG A 3 -5.93 13.10 3.79
C ARG A 3 -5.29 12.16 2.78
N LEU A 4 -6.01 11.10 2.39
CA LEU A 4 -5.63 10.24 1.26
C LEU A 4 -5.95 10.95 -0.06
N SER A 5 -4.96 11.09 -0.94
CA SER A 5 -5.08 11.72 -2.25
C SER A 5 -4.93 10.77 -3.43
N ALA A 6 -4.30 9.61 -3.23
CA ALA A 6 -4.24 8.55 -4.23
C ALA A 6 -4.01 7.19 -3.56
N LEU A 7 -4.49 6.12 -4.21
CA LEU A 7 -4.27 4.74 -3.80
C LEU A 7 -3.99 3.88 -5.03
N LYS A 8 -2.92 3.07 -4.95
CA LYS A 8 -2.57 2.06 -5.93
C LYS A 8 -2.39 0.72 -5.25
N ILE A 9 -3.01 -0.32 -5.80
CA ILE A 9 -2.85 -1.71 -5.36
C ILE A 9 -2.59 -2.56 -6.58
N LEU A 10 -1.47 -3.28 -6.61
CA LEU A 10 -1.10 -4.15 -7.72
C LEU A 10 -0.77 -5.55 -7.23
N ASN A 11 -1.15 -6.57 -8.00
CA ASN A 11 -0.78 -7.97 -7.80
C ASN A 11 -1.26 -8.60 -6.47
N HIS A 12 -2.31 -8.07 -5.86
CA HIS A 12 -2.97 -8.71 -4.72
C HIS A 12 -3.91 -9.83 -5.20
N SER A 13 -3.94 -10.97 -4.50
CA SER A 13 -4.66 -12.18 -4.95
C SER A 13 -6.19 -12.01 -5.02
N ARG A 14 -6.76 -11.14 -4.19
CA ARG A 14 -8.22 -10.91 -4.09
C ARG A 14 -8.69 -9.51 -4.54
N VAL A 15 -7.78 -8.69 -5.06
CA VAL A 15 -8.10 -7.31 -5.46
C VAL A 15 -7.55 -7.12 -6.86
N THR A 16 -8.42 -6.74 -7.79
CA THR A 16 -7.99 -6.33 -9.13
C THR A 16 -7.08 -5.12 -9.01
N ASP A 17 -6.09 -5.05 -9.89
CA ASP A 17 -5.17 -3.91 -9.93
C ASP A 17 -5.96 -2.61 -10.05
N LEU A 18 -5.64 -1.67 -9.16
CA LEU A 18 -6.31 -0.38 -9.08
C LEU A 18 -5.28 0.72 -8.91
N ASP A 19 -5.52 1.84 -9.56
CA ASP A 19 -4.73 3.07 -9.47
C ASP A 19 -5.73 4.23 -9.57
N VAL A 20 -6.02 4.86 -8.43
CA VAL A 20 -7.10 5.85 -8.32
C VAL A 20 -6.66 7.09 -7.57
N GLU A 21 -7.05 8.24 -8.09
CA GLU A 21 -6.99 9.52 -7.37
C GLU A 21 -8.18 9.63 -6.41
N VAL A 22 -7.93 10.18 -5.23
CA VAL A 22 -8.90 10.46 -4.20
C VAL A 22 -8.92 11.97 -3.99
N ARG A 23 -10.06 12.61 -4.29
CA ARG A 23 -10.23 14.05 -4.04
C ARG A 23 -10.67 14.25 -2.60
N ASP A 24 -11.97 14.09 -2.35
CA ASP A 24 -12.52 14.35 -1.04
C ASP A 24 -12.78 13.09 -0.20
N HIS A 25 -13.40 12.09 -0.82
CA HIS A 25 -13.78 10.85 -0.19
C HIS A 25 -13.55 9.68 -1.15
N LEU A 26 -13.05 8.56 -0.62
CA LEU A 26 -13.03 7.27 -1.31
C LEU A 26 -14.28 6.48 -0.88
N VAL A 27 -15.16 6.17 -1.82
CA VAL A 27 -16.36 5.37 -1.58
C VAL A 27 -16.19 4.00 -2.23
N LEU A 28 -16.21 2.93 -1.43
CA LEU A 28 -16.09 1.55 -1.90
C LEU A 28 -17.47 0.89 -1.95
N VAL A 29 -17.93 0.55 -3.15
CA VAL A 29 -19.22 -0.14 -3.38
C VAL A 29 -19.02 -1.46 -4.13
N GLY A 30 -19.94 -2.40 -3.96
CA GLY A 30 -19.91 -3.71 -4.61
C GLY A 30 -20.53 -4.80 -3.75
N THR A 31 -20.68 -6.01 -4.30
CA THR A 31 -21.23 -7.17 -3.59
C THR A 31 -20.34 -7.63 -2.44
N ASN A 32 -20.84 -8.51 -1.59
CA ASN A 32 -19.96 -9.21 -0.64
C ASN A 32 -18.84 -9.93 -1.41
N GLU A 33 -17.67 -10.03 -0.77
CA GLU A 33 -16.47 -10.67 -1.31
C GLU A 33 -15.84 -9.98 -2.55
N SER A 34 -16.36 -8.84 -2.97
CA SER A 34 -15.82 -8.06 -4.10
C SER A 34 -14.45 -7.39 -3.84
N GLY A 35 -13.78 -7.69 -2.72
CA GLY A 35 -12.46 -7.15 -2.39
C GLY A 35 -12.44 -5.85 -1.57
N LYS A 36 -13.59 -5.25 -1.21
CA LYS A 36 -13.66 -3.99 -0.44
C LYS A 36 -12.87 -4.05 0.88
N SER A 37 -13.09 -5.09 1.69
CA SER A 37 -12.37 -5.27 2.96
C SER A 37 -10.88 -5.54 2.75
N SER A 38 -10.49 -6.11 1.61
CA SER A 38 -9.09 -6.31 1.24
C SER A 38 -8.41 -4.99 0.87
N ILE A 39 -9.12 -4.07 0.19
CA ILE A 39 -8.63 -2.71 -0.08
C ILE A 39 -8.36 -1.96 1.24
N LEU A 40 -9.32 -1.99 2.17
CA LEU A 40 -9.13 -1.36 3.49
C LEU A 40 -8.00 -2.02 4.28
N ARG A 41 -7.83 -3.34 4.17
CA ARG A 41 -6.70 -4.05 4.77
C ARG A 41 -5.36 -3.65 4.17
N CYS A 42 -5.28 -3.43 2.85
CA CYS A 42 -4.06 -2.93 2.21
C CYS A 42 -3.67 -1.55 2.75
N LEU A 43 -4.65 -0.66 2.94
CA LEU A 43 -4.42 0.64 3.58
C LEU A 43 -3.94 0.50 5.03
N ASP A 44 -4.54 -0.40 5.82
CA ASP A 44 -4.11 -0.70 7.19
C ASP A 44 -2.66 -1.24 7.23
N LEU A 45 -2.32 -2.18 6.35
CA LEU A 45 -0.95 -2.73 6.22
C LEU A 45 0.05 -1.63 5.85
N LEU A 46 -0.32 -0.73 4.94
CA LEU A 46 0.55 0.37 4.55
C LEU A 46 0.71 1.42 5.67
N LEU A 47 -0.37 1.85 6.31
CA LEU A 47 -0.36 3.06 7.15
C LEU A 47 -0.28 2.79 8.65
N GLY A 48 -0.89 1.69 9.13
CA GLY A 48 -1.12 1.48 10.56
C GLY A 48 -0.48 0.22 11.15
N ALA A 49 -0.27 -0.82 10.34
CA ALA A 49 0.19 -2.10 10.85
C ALA A 49 1.64 -2.02 11.37
N PRO A 50 1.95 -2.56 12.56
CA PRO A 50 3.33 -2.72 13.02
C PRO A 50 4.03 -3.81 12.19
N ARG A 51 5.37 -3.77 12.13
CA ARG A 51 6.18 -4.72 11.34
C ARG A 51 5.84 -6.18 11.62
N ALA A 52 5.71 -6.56 12.89
CA ALA A 52 5.36 -7.95 13.27
C ALA A 52 4.03 -8.41 12.65
N ARG A 53 3.04 -7.52 12.55
CA ARG A 53 1.74 -7.85 11.96
C ARG A 53 1.82 -8.01 10.44
N LEU A 54 2.73 -7.31 9.76
CA LEU A 54 2.97 -7.50 8.33
C LEU A 54 3.42 -8.94 8.06
N TYR A 55 4.48 -9.38 8.73
CA TYR A 55 5.02 -10.74 8.57
C TYR A 55 4.08 -11.84 9.07
N ALA A 56 3.18 -11.54 10.02
CA ALA A 56 2.16 -12.48 10.46
C ALA A 56 0.94 -12.56 9.53
N THR A 57 0.74 -11.58 8.65
CA THR A 57 -0.47 -11.49 7.80
C THR A 57 -0.17 -11.83 6.35
N LEU A 58 1.00 -11.43 5.84
CA LEU A 58 1.35 -11.53 4.44
C LEU A 58 2.14 -12.79 4.15
N GLY A 59 1.76 -13.50 3.09
CA GLY A 59 2.47 -14.65 2.55
C GLY A 59 2.32 -14.77 1.04
N ALA A 60 2.89 -15.82 0.44
CA ALA A 60 2.85 -16.04 -1.00
C ALA A 60 1.41 -16.09 -1.57
N ALA A 61 0.44 -16.59 -0.80
CA ALA A 61 -0.97 -16.68 -1.20
C ALA A 61 -1.69 -15.31 -1.32
N ASP A 62 -1.10 -14.24 -0.79
CA ASP A 62 -1.63 -12.89 -0.94
C ASP A 62 -1.21 -12.25 -2.28
N LEU A 63 -0.25 -12.85 -2.99
CA LEU A 63 0.19 -12.43 -4.31
C LEU A 63 -0.59 -13.20 -5.38
N ARG A 64 -1.07 -12.49 -6.39
CA ARG A 64 -1.77 -13.11 -7.53
C ARG A 64 -0.81 -13.84 -8.47
N ASP A 65 0.32 -13.19 -8.75
CA ASP A 65 1.48 -13.75 -9.46
C ASP A 65 2.69 -13.69 -8.52
N PRO A 66 3.16 -14.83 -7.96
CA PRO A 66 4.29 -14.86 -7.04
C PRO A 66 5.61 -14.34 -7.64
N THR A 67 5.73 -14.29 -8.97
CA THR A 67 6.92 -13.79 -9.67
C THR A 67 7.00 -12.27 -9.76
N ARG A 68 5.92 -11.57 -9.37
CA ARG A 68 5.82 -10.11 -9.38
C ARG A 68 5.62 -9.58 -7.97
N PRO A 69 6.07 -8.36 -7.65
CA PRO A 69 5.84 -7.80 -6.33
C PRO A 69 4.34 -7.45 -6.13
N PHE A 70 3.81 -7.71 -4.94
CA PHE A 70 2.57 -7.09 -4.47
C PHE A 70 2.86 -5.68 -3.96
N ILE A 71 2.20 -4.68 -4.55
CA ILE A 71 2.41 -3.27 -4.25
C ILE A 71 1.16 -2.65 -3.65
N VAL A 72 1.33 -1.92 -2.54
CA VAL A 72 0.36 -0.93 -2.06
C VAL A 72 1.06 0.41 -1.99
N GLU A 73 0.52 1.42 -2.66
CA GLU A 73 1.04 2.78 -2.63
C GLU A 73 -0.09 3.74 -2.27
N ALA A 74 0.18 4.69 -1.37
CA ALA A 74 -0.76 5.73 -1.02
C ALA A 74 -0.06 7.09 -1.00
N SER A 75 -0.72 8.07 -1.60
CA SER A 75 -0.32 9.48 -1.46
C SER A 75 -1.20 10.14 -0.42
N LEU A 76 -0.58 10.90 0.48
CA LEU A 76 -1.23 11.61 1.58
C LEU A 76 -0.87 13.09 1.46
N THR A 77 -1.82 13.98 1.74
CA THR A 77 -1.60 15.44 1.76
C THR A 77 -1.87 16.00 3.15
N GLY A 78 -1.26 17.15 3.47
CA GLY A 78 -1.38 17.77 4.79
C GLY A 78 -0.77 16.93 5.91
N ALA A 79 0.24 16.12 5.58
CA ALA A 79 1.06 15.38 6.54
C ALA A 79 2.03 16.31 7.27
N ASP A 80 2.26 16.01 8.53
CA ASP A 80 3.19 16.76 9.39
C ASP A 80 4.61 16.20 9.23
N ASP A 81 5.61 17.07 9.12
CA ASP A 81 7.01 16.70 8.91
C ASP A 81 7.64 15.99 10.12
N THR A 82 7.06 16.18 11.32
CA THR A 82 7.46 15.44 12.53
C THR A 82 7.07 13.96 12.47
N VAL A 83 6.02 13.63 11.72
CA VAL A 83 5.55 12.25 11.52
C VAL A 83 6.19 11.65 10.26
N PHE A 84 6.33 12.46 9.22
CA PHE A 84 6.92 12.08 7.94
C PHE A 84 8.04 13.04 7.56
N ALA A 85 9.27 12.75 7.98
CA ALA A 85 10.45 13.59 7.75
C ALA A 85 10.80 13.88 6.27
N THR A 86 10.07 13.27 5.34
CA THR A 86 10.22 13.39 3.88
C THR A 86 8.97 13.98 3.21
N ALA A 87 8.04 14.49 4.00
CA ALA A 87 6.93 15.29 3.48
C ALA A 87 7.49 16.55 2.82
N ASP A 88 6.93 16.93 1.66
CA ASP A 88 7.33 18.15 0.98
C ASP A 88 6.75 19.41 1.65
N ALA A 89 7.07 20.59 1.12
CA ALA A 89 6.56 21.86 1.64
C ALA A 89 5.02 21.99 1.60
N SER A 90 4.32 21.15 0.82
CA SER A 90 2.86 21.07 0.77
C SER A 90 2.28 20.05 1.77
N GLY A 91 3.15 19.34 2.51
CA GLY A 91 2.77 18.22 3.36
C GLY A 91 2.35 17.00 2.54
N ALA A 92 2.80 16.88 1.29
CA ALA A 92 2.55 15.70 0.47
C ALA A 92 3.60 14.62 0.77
N VAL A 93 3.14 13.39 0.94
CA VAL A 93 3.99 12.23 1.18
C VAL A 93 3.44 11.02 0.45
N ARG A 94 4.32 10.22 -0.16
CA ARG A 94 3.95 8.97 -0.82
C ARG A 94 4.53 7.80 -0.03
N LEU A 95 3.71 6.87 0.40
CA LEU A 95 4.16 5.64 1.05
C LEU A 95 3.97 4.45 0.14
N ARG A 96 4.89 3.50 0.25
CA ARG A 96 4.86 2.27 -0.52
C ARG A 96 5.19 1.07 0.36
N LEU A 97 4.39 0.03 0.19
CA LEU A 97 4.61 -1.33 0.65
C LEU A 97 4.92 -2.20 -0.58
N ASP A 98 6.12 -2.77 -0.61
CA ASP A 98 6.55 -3.78 -1.57
C ASP A 98 6.61 -5.13 -0.84
N VAL A 99 5.93 -6.15 -1.37
CA VAL A 99 6.00 -7.54 -0.89
C VAL A 99 6.49 -8.43 -2.02
N ARG A 100 7.54 -9.21 -1.78
CA ARG A 100 8.09 -10.19 -2.73
C ARG A 100 8.16 -11.56 -2.08
N VAL A 101 7.90 -12.61 -2.85
CA VAL A 101 8.16 -13.98 -2.42
C VAL A 101 9.63 -14.28 -2.68
N GLY A 102 10.31 -14.86 -1.71
CA GLY A 102 11.70 -15.29 -1.81
C GLY A 102 11.87 -16.48 -2.74
N ASP A 103 13.11 -16.80 -3.08
CA ASP A 103 13.44 -17.89 -4.01
C ASP A 103 13.01 -19.28 -3.50
N ASP A 104 12.82 -19.42 -2.17
CA ASP A 104 12.29 -20.62 -1.53
C ASP A 104 10.78 -20.83 -1.72
N GLY A 105 10.06 -19.81 -2.23
CA GLY A 105 8.62 -19.84 -2.41
C GLY A 105 7.80 -19.72 -1.12
N GLU A 106 8.46 -19.65 0.04
CA GLU A 106 7.83 -19.68 1.36
C GLU A 106 8.03 -18.35 2.10
N THR A 107 9.23 -17.79 2.03
CA THR A 107 9.58 -16.54 2.70
C THR A 107 9.02 -15.35 1.93
N VAL A 108 8.62 -14.30 2.65
CA VAL A 108 8.25 -13.02 2.05
C VAL A 108 9.16 -11.90 2.53
N ASP A 109 9.70 -11.15 1.56
CA ASP A 109 10.42 -9.91 1.79
C ASP A 109 9.45 -8.74 1.77
N ILE A 110 9.38 -8.02 2.90
CA ILE A 110 8.44 -6.91 3.08
C ILE A 110 9.20 -5.60 3.31
N ALA A 111 9.05 -4.64 2.40
CA ALA A 111 9.62 -3.31 2.50
C ALA A 111 8.51 -2.25 2.54
N ARG A 112 8.41 -1.52 3.67
CA ARG A 112 7.56 -0.33 3.80
C ARG A 112 8.43 0.91 3.90
N ARG A 113 8.19 1.90 3.03
CA ARG A 113 9.02 3.11 2.92
C ARG A 113 8.21 4.32 2.49
N VAL A 114 8.73 5.50 2.81
CA VAL A 114 8.34 6.72 2.12
C VAL A 114 9.10 6.78 0.79
N VAL A 115 8.40 7.16 -0.28
CA VAL A 115 8.94 7.34 -1.62
C VAL A 115 9.05 8.84 -1.85
N THR A 116 10.27 9.34 -1.90
CA THR A 116 10.58 10.68 -2.42
C THR A 116 10.57 10.60 -3.94
N ASP A 117 9.97 11.56 -4.66
CA ASP A 117 10.09 11.62 -6.12
C ASP A 117 11.56 11.73 -6.49
N GLY A 118 12.11 10.61 -6.96
CA GLY A 118 13.53 10.38 -7.18
C GLY A 118 13.80 8.91 -7.47
N GLY A 119 13.74 8.54 -8.75
CA GLY A 119 14.27 7.26 -9.25
C GLY A 119 13.24 6.29 -9.82
N GLY A 120 12.56 6.70 -10.88
CA GLY A 120 12.00 5.78 -11.88
C GLY A 120 12.68 6.06 -13.21
N THR A 121 13.66 5.24 -13.57
CA THR A 121 14.08 5.03 -14.97
C THR A 121 13.95 3.53 -15.22
#